data_AF-A0A3D4CTV2-F1
#
_entry.id   AF-A0A3D4CTV2-F1
#
_cell.length_a   1.000
_cell.length_b   1.000
_cell.length_c   1.000
_cell.angle_alpha   90.00
_cell.angle_beta   90.00
_cell.angle_gamma   90.00
#
_symmetry.space_group_name_H-M   'P 1'
#
loop_
_entity.id
_entity.type
_entity.pdbx_description
1 polymer ?
#
loop_
_entity_poly.entity_id
_entity_poly.type
_entity_poly.pdbx_seq_one_letter_code
_entity_poly.pdbx_strand_id
1 'polypeptide(L)'
;PKSALVGGHSETWETFGFSGPRTQWLISALEDVRTRTSHYFEISTEIATTGHHASTLTAWAKRKKLHQIAALRPEVGPLADLIPTLRQELADHGVELILLDRPMDREARSLATGGFFSFWKKCQRTFSQLRTGNNQEKPN
;
A
#
# COMPACT_ATOMS: atom_id res chain seq x y z
N PRO A 1 -8.95 2.49 14.10
CA PRO A 1 -8.86 1.01 14.03
C PRO A 1 -8.51 0.44 15.41
N LYS A 2 -8.85 -0.82 15.72
CA LYS A 2 -8.51 -1.43 17.03
C LYS A 2 -7.02 -1.75 17.19
N SER A 3 -6.32 -1.94 16.08
CA SER A 3 -4.89 -2.24 16.01
C SER A 3 -4.39 -1.87 14.61
N ALA A 4 -3.08 -1.64 14.48
CA ALA A 4 -2.43 -1.39 13.20
C ALA A 4 -1.13 -2.19 13.08
N LEU A 5 -0.85 -2.66 11.88
CA LEU A 5 0.37 -3.35 11.50
C LEU A 5 0.92 -2.70 10.22
N VAL A 6 2.20 -2.38 10.22
CA VAL A 6 2.94 -1.97 9.03
C VAL A 6 3.73 -3.18 8.53
N GLY A 7 3.33 -3.70 7.36
CA GLY A 7 3.96 -4.87 6.75
C GLY A 7 5.00 -4.47 5.70
N GLY A 8 6.21 -5.01 5.83
CA GLY A 8 7.20 -5.06 4.76
C GLY A 8 7.18 -6.45 4.13
N HIS A 9 7.08 -6.53 2.81
CA HIS A 9 7.10 -7.80 2.07
C HIS A 9 8.54 -8.12 1.63
N SER A 10 9.38 -8.51 2.59
CA SER A 10 10.82 -8.72 2.37
C SER A 10 11.16 -9.82 1.38
N GLU A 11 10.30 -10.85 1.26
CA GLU A 11 10.45 -11.92 0.27
C GLU A 11 10.57 -11.36 -1.16
N THR A 12 9.78 -10.33 -1.48
CA THR A 12 9.89 -9.62 -2.76
C THR A 12 11.20 -8.85 -2.87
N TRP A 13 11.70 -8.24 -1.79
CA TRP A 13 12.96 -7.49 -1.85
C TRP A 13 14.13 -8.40 -2.19
N GLU A 14 14.14 -9.62 -1.63
CA GLU A 14 15.12 -10.66 -1.93
C GLU A 14 14.95 -11.21 -3.34
N THR A 15 13.71 -11.58 -3.72
CA THR A 15 13.40 -12.16 -5.04
C THR A 15 13.80 -11.25 -6.20
N PHE A 16 13.63 -9.93 -6.04
CA PHE A 16 14.00 -8.94 -7.05
C PHE A 16 15.39 -8.34 -6.84
N GLY A 17 16.19 -8.86 -5.91
CA GLY A 17 17.59 -8.46 -5.72
C GLY A 17 17.77 -6.99 -5.34
N PHE A 18 16.94 -6.47 -4.43
CA PHE A 18 17.04 -5.06 -4.03
C PHE A 18 18.38 -4.79 -3.34
N SER A 19 19.02 -3.67 -3.70
CA SER A 19 20.31 -3.27 -3.13
C SER A 19 20.19 -2.89 -1.66
N GLY A 20 21.30 -2.99 -0.92
CA GLY A 20 21.38 -2.60 0.50
C GLY A 20 20.81 -1.20 0.79
N PRO A 21 21.21 -0.14 0.05
CA PRO A 21 20.65 1.19 0.22
C PRO A 21 19.14 1.27 -0.02
N ARG A 22 18.62 0.53 -1.01
CA ARG A 22 17.18 0.50 -1.30
C ARG A 22 16.40 -0.16 -0.16
N THR A 23 16.89 -1.28 0.36
CA THR A 23 16.27 -1.98 1.49
C THR A 23 16.31 -1.14 2.76
N GLN A 24 17.43 -0.46 3.04
CA GLN A 24 17.53 0.45 4.18
C GLN A 24 16.55 1.63 4.09
N TRP A 25 16.37 2.19 2.89
CA TRP A 25 15.38 3.22 2.65
C TRP A 25 13.94 2.71 2.88
N LEU A 26 13.61 1.51 2.41
CA LEU A 26 12.30 0.89 2.62
C LEU A 26 12.01 0.68 4.12
N ILE A 27 12.98 0.16 4.87
CA ILE A 27 12.85 -0.02 6.32
C ILE A 27 12.58 1.33 7.01
N SER A 28 13.33 2.37 6.63
CA SER A 28 13.14 3.71 7.19
C SER A 28 11.75 4.27 6.87
N ALA A 29 11.25 4.05 5.65
CA ALA A 29 9.90 4.45 5.26
C ALA A 29 8.81 3.71 6.04
N LEU A 30 9.01 2.42 6.35
CA LEU A 30 8.06 1.65 7.16
C LEU A 30 8.01 2.15 8.61
N GLU A 31 9.15 2.50 9.21
CA GLU A 31 9.19 3.09 10.56
C GLU A 31 8.55 4.48 10.61
N ASP A 32 8.74 5.29 9.57
CA ASP A 32 8.05 6.58 9.41
C ASP A 32 6.51 6.38 9.34
N VAL A 33 6.04 5.40 8.55
CA VAL A 33 4.62 5.02 8.50
C VAL A 33 4.12 4.58 9.87
N ARG A 34 4.87 3.73 10.58
CA ARG A 34 4.50 3.26 11.93
C ARG A 34 4.36 4.42 12.91
N THR A 35 5.30 5.37 12.87
CA THR A 35 5.29 6.56 13.74
C THR A 35 4.06 7.42 13.47
N ARG A 36 3.82 7.78 12.20
CA ARG A 36 2.64 8.58 11.82
C ARG A 36 1.32 7.89 12.13
N THR A 37 1.24 6.58 11.88
CA THR A 37 0.03 5.79 12.14
C THR A 37 -0.27 5.74 13.64
N SER A 38 0.76 5.50 14.46
CA SER A 38 0.61 5.47 15.92
C SER A 38 0.15 6.80 16.46
N HIS A 39 0.75 7.90 15.98
CA HIS A 39 0.38 9.25 16.39
C HIS A 39 -1.03 9.63 15.94
N TYR A 40 -1.39 9.39 14.67
CA TYR A 40 -2.69 9.80 14.12
C TYR A 40 -3.87 9.05 14.73
N PHE A 41 -3.71 7.75 15.00
CA PHE A 41 -4.78 6.92 15.56
C PHE A 41 -4.70 6.74 17.07
N GLU A 42 -3.66 7.29 17.72
CA GLU A 42 -3.39 7.13 19.15
C GLU A 42 -3.36 5.66 19.62
N ILE A 43 -2.75 4.79 18.81
CA ILE A 43 -2.61 3.36 19.09
C ILE A 43 -1.17 2.90 18.92
N SER A 44 -0.79 1.82 19.60
CA SER A 44 0.49 1.14 19.33
C SER A 44 0.42 0.44 17.97
N THR A 45 1.25 0.89 17.03
CA THR A 45 1.40 0.27 15.71
C THR A 45 2.58 -0.69 15.70
N GLU A 46 2.34 -1.93 15.29
CA GLU A 46 3.36 -2.96 15.12
C GLU A 46 4.00 -2.87 13.73
N ILE A 47 5.25 -3.33 13.61
CA ILE A 47 5.95 -3.47 12.34
C ILE A 47 6.32 -4.94 12.14
N ALA A 48 6.12 -5.45 10.92
CA ALA A 48 6.56 -6.79 10.55
C ALA A 48 7.19 -6.75 9.17
N THR A 49 8.51 -6.87 9.13
CA THR A 49 9.32 -6.84 7.90
C THR A 49 9.88 -8.18 7.52
N THR A 50 9.65 -9.23 8.31
CA THR A 50 10.23 -10.55 8.11
C THR A 50 9.15 -11.63 8.12
N GLY A 51 9.45 -12.75 7.47
CA GLY A 51 8.57 -13.92 7.38
C GLY A 51 7.53 -13.83 6.27
N HIS A 52 6.81 -14.93 6.09
CA HIS A 52 5.79 -15.04 5.07
C HIS A 52 4.61 -14.11 5.35
N HIS A 53 4.26 -13.28 4.38
CA HIS A 53 3.38 -12.13 4.60
C HIS A 53 1.99 -12.52 5.13
N ALA A 54 1.39 -13.56 4.56
CA ALA A 54 0.09 -14.06 4.98
C ALA A 54 0.14 -14.68 6.39
N SER A 55 1.12 -15.53 6.68
CA SER A 55 1.34 -16.11 8.01
C SER A 55 1.49 -15.03 9.09
N THR A 56 2.24 -13.96 8.79
CA THR A 56 2.42 -12.82 9.67
C THR A 56 1.10 -12.09 9.95
N LEU A 57 0.30 -11.83 8.92
CA LEU A 57 -1.00 -11.16 9.05
C LEU A 57 -2.00 -12.01 9.84
N THR A 58 -2.05 -13.32 9.56
CA THR A 58 -2.90 -14.28 10.27
C THR A 58 -2.53 -14.38 11.74
N ALA A 59 -1.23 -14.52 12.06
CA ALA A 59 -0.76 -14.57 13.44
C ALA A 59 -1.08 -13.27 14.21
N TRP A 60 -0.89 -12.12 13.56
CA TRP A 60 -1.25 -10.83 14.12
C TRP A 60 -2.75 -10.70 14.37
N ALA A 61 -3.60 -11.04 13.40
CA ALA A 61 -5.05 -11.00 13.52
C ALA A 61 -5.55 -11.89 14.66
N LYS A 62 -5.04 -13.13 14.76
CA LYS A 62 -5.37 -14.05 15.86
C LYS A 62 -5.00 -13.48 17.22
N ARG A 63 -3.77 -12.98 17.38
CA ARG A 63 -3.29 -12.38 18.63
C ARG A 63 -4.11 -11.16 19.06
N LYS A 64 -4.57 -10.36 18.09
CA LYS A 64 -5.40 -9.16 18.33
C LYS A 64 -6.91 -9.43 18.31
N LYS A 65 -7.33 -10.68 18.09
CA LYS A 65 -8.74 -11.09 17.98
C LYS A 65 -9.50 -10.29 16.92
N LEU A 66 -8.87 -10.08 15.76
CA LEU A 66 -9.43 -9.36 14.63
C LEU A 66 -10.16 -10.33 13.71
N HIS A 67 -11.31 -9.90 13.18
CA HIS A 67 -12.07 -10.63 12.16
C HIS A 67 -11.92 -10.00 10.78
N GLN A 68 -11.36 -8.78 10.72
CA GLN A 68 -11.21 -8.00 9.50
C GLN A 68 -9.85 -7.29 9.50
N ILE A 69 -9.19 -7.30 8.35
CA ILE A 69 -8.02 -6.49 8.05
C ILE A 69 -8.39 -5.56 6.91
N ALA A 70 -8.22 -4.26 7.12
CA ALA A 70 -8.43 -3.27 6.07
C ALA A 70 -7.10 -2.70 5.59
N ALA A 71 -6.90 -2.67 4.27
CA ALA A 71 -5.72 -2.09 3.63
C ALA A 71 -6.11 -1.32 2.37
N LEU A 72 -5.25 -0.41 1.90
CA LEU A 72 -5.44 0.19 0.58
C LEU A 72 -5.21 -0.86 -0.50
N ARG A 73 -6.04 -0.84 -1.53
CA ARG A 73 -5.93 -1.77 -2.65
C ARG A 73 -4.64 -1.47 -3.45
N PRO A 74 -3.72 -2.43 -3.61
CA PRO A 74 -2.61 -2.25 -4.53
C PRO A 74 -3.12 -2.22 -5.98
N GLU A 75 -2.60 -1.30 -6.79
CA GLU A 75 -2.99 -1.15 -8.19
C GLU A 75 -2.35 -2.22 -9.08
N VAL A 76 -1.04 -2.44 -8.93
CA VAL A 76 -0.20 -3.30 -9.77
C VAL A 76 1.01 -3.84 -8.99
N GLY A 77 1.72 -4.79 -9.59
CA GLY A 77 3.00 -5.31 -9.10
C GLY A 77 2.86 -6.47 -8.11
N PRO A 78 3.98 -6.95 -7.52
CA PRO A 78 4.01 -8.20 -6.76
C PRO A 78 3.00 -8.25 -5.60
N LEU A 79 2.78 -7.13 -4.92
CA LEU A 79 1.77 -7.06 -3.85
C LEU A 79 0.34 -7.22 -4.38
N ALA A 80 0.04 -6.67 -5.56
CA ALA A 80 -1.26 -6.85 -6.21
C ALA A 80 -1.47 -8.29 -6.65
N ASP A 81 -0.42 -8.92 -7.19
CA ASP A 81 -0.44 -10.32 -7.62
C ASP A 81 -0.69 -11.28 -6.45
N LEU A 82 -0.26 -10.92 -5.24
CA LEU A 82 -0.45 -11.71 -4.02
C LEU A 82 -1.84 -11.58 -3.39
N ILE A 83 -2.64 -10.58 -3.75
CA ILE A 83 -3.93 -10.31 -3.11
C ILE A 83 -4.90 -11.50 -3.14
N PRO A 84 -5.09 -12.23 -4.27
CA PRO A 84 -6.02 -13.36 -4.30
C PRO A 84 -5.63 -14.46 -3.31
N THR A 85 -4.34 -14.82 -3.29
CA THR A 85 -3.80 -15.83 -2.37
C THR A 85 -3.90 -15.37 -0.92
N LEU A 86 -3.48 -14.15 -0.63
CA LEU A 86 -3.55 -13.57 0.72
C LEU A 86 -4.99 -13.53 1.26
N ARG A 87 -5.96 -13.17 0.40
CA ARG A 87 -7.37 -13.17 0.76
C ARG A 87 -7.86 -14.56 1.12
N GLN A 88 -7.49 -15.57 0.34
CA GLN A 88 -7.88 -16.96 0.62
C GLN A 88 -7.29 -17.43 1.95
N GLU A 89 -5.98 -17.23 2.15
CA GLU A 89 -5.31 -17.69 3.37
C GLU A 89 -5.84 -17.02 4.65
N LEU A 90 -6.17 -15.72 4.58
CA LEU A 90 -6.82 -15.03 5.70
C LEU A 90 -8.24 -15.57 5.95
N ALA A 91 -9.00 -15.82 4.89
CA ALA A 91 -10.37 -16.35 4.98
C ALA A 91 -10.40 -17.75 5.60
N ASP A 92 -9.43 -18.61 5.28
CA ASP A 92 -9.27 -19.94 5.89
C ASP A 92 -9.08 -19.87 7.42
N HIS A 93 -8.62 -18.72 7.92
CA HIS A 93 -8.46 -18.43 9.35
C HIS A 93 -9.59 -17.55 9.93
N GLY A 94 -10.68 -17.35 9.19
CA GLY A 94 -11.83 -16.55 9.62
C GLY A 94 -11.56 -15.04 9.64
N VAL A 95 -10.56 -14.56 8.89
CA VAL A 95 -10.20 -13.16 8.79
C VAL A 95 -10.51 -12.63 7.40
N GLU A 96 -11.38 -11.63 7.30
CA GLU A 96 -11.74 -11.01 6.02
C GLU A 96 -10.74 -9.90 5.64
N LEU A 97 -10.24 -9.92 4.40
CA LEU A 97 -9.42 -8.85 3.84
C LEU A 97 -10.27 -7.83 3.07
N ILE A 98 -10.41 -6.64 3.64
CA ILE A 98 -11.10 -5.50 3.03
C ILE A 98 -10.08 -4.61 2.33
N LEU A 99 -10.26 -4.43 1.01
CA LEU A 99 -9.42 -3.52 0.21
C LEU A 99 -10.17 -2.22 -0.04
N LEU A 100 -9.60 -1.14 0.46
CA LEU A 100 -10.14 0.21 0.34
C LEU A 100 -9.56 0.90 -0.89
N ASP A 101 -10.43 1.54 -1.67
CA ASP A 101 -10.04 2.44 -2.74
C ASP A 101 -10.21 3.88 -2.27
N ARG A 102 -9.18 4.72 -2.43
CA ARG A 102 -9.37 6.17 -2.33
C ARG A 102 -10.22 6.63 -3.52
N PRO A 103 -11.13 7.61 -3.35
CA PRO A 103 -11.94 8.11 -4.46
C PRO A 103 -11.09 8.52 -5.68
N MET A 104 -9.98 9.21 -5.42
CA MET A 104 -9.06 9.65 -6.47
C MET A 104 -8.39 8.48 -7.22
N ASP A 105 -7.99 7.42 -6.51
CA ASP A 105 -7.37 6.23 -7.13
C ASP A 105 -8.38 5.54 -8.06
N ARG A 106 -9.64 5.42 -7.61
CA ARG A 106 -10.73 4.84 -8.40
C ARG A 106 -11.00 5.63 -9.68
N GLU A 107 -11.08 6.96 -9.57
CA GLU A 107 -11.27 7.84 -10.71
C GLU A 107 -10.08 7.74 -11.68
N ALA A 108 -8.85 7.85 -11.18
CA ALA A 108 -7.65 7.76 -12.01
C ALA A 108 -7.59 6.41 -12.74
N ARG A 109 -7.85 5.30 -12.05
CA ARG A 109 -7.87 3.95 -12.65
C ARG A 109 -8.86 3.84 -13.81
N SER A 110 -10.04 4.45 -13.70
CA SER A 110 -11.03 4.45 -14.80
C SER A 110 -10.52 5.15 -16.08
N LEU A 111 -9.53 6.04 -15.95
CA LEU A 111 -8.92 6.75 -17.06
C LEU A 111 -7.75 5.97 -17.70
N ALA A 112 -7.20 4.97 -16.99
CA ALA A 112 -6.02 4.18 -17.39
C ALA A 112 -6.35 3.12 -18.46
N THR A 113 -6.90 3.57 -19.58
CA THR A 113 -7.41 2.74 -20.69
C THR A 113 -6.49 2.70 -21.90
N GLY A 114 -5.29 3.27 -21.80
CA GLY A 114 -4.33 3.33 -22.90
C GLY A 114 -2.94 3.74 -22.41
N GLY A 115 -2.07 4.13 -23.34
CA GLY A 115 -0.70 4.54 -23.01
C GLY A 115 -0.63 5.76 -22.10
N PHE A 116 0.53 5.94 -21.46
CA PHE A 116 0.80 6.97 -20.46
C PHE A 116 0.35 8.38 -20.87
N PHE A 117 0.68 8.83 -22.09
CA PHE A 117 0.31 10.17 -22.55
C PHE A 117 -1.21 10.39 -22.67
N SER A 118 -1.95 9.36 -23.09
CA SER A 118 -3.41 9.42 -23.18
C SER A 118 -4.02 9.47 -21.77
N PHE A 119 -3.54 8.60 -20.88
CA PHE A 119 -3.91 8.60 -19.47
C PHE A 119 -3.64 9.95 -18.80
N TRP A 120 -2.43 10.50 -18.94
CA TRP A 120 -2.03 11.76 -18.33
C TRP A 120 -2.90 12.93 -18.78
N LYS A 121 -3.18 13.05 -20.08
CA LYS A 121 -4.09 14.07 -20.62
C LYS A 121 -5.51 13.94 -20.05
N LYS A 122 -6.01 12.72 -19.86
CA LYS A 122 -7.30 12.48 -19.22
C LYS A 122 -7.27 12.92 -17.75
N CYS A 123 -6.24 12.54 -16.99
CA CYS A 123 -6.06 12.95 -15.60
C CYS A 123 -6.01 14.47 -15.44
N GLN A 124 -5.28 15.19 -16.30
CA GLN A 124 -5.24 16.66 -16.25
C GLN A 124 -6.60 17.31 -16.51
N ARG A 125 -7.45 16.67 -17.32
CA ARG A 125 -8.81 17.16 -17.58
C ARG A 125 -9.74 16.91 -16.39
N THR A 126 -9.61 15.76 -15.73
CA THR A 126 -10.46 15.33 -14.61
C THR A 126 -10.06 15.99 -13.29
N PHE A 127 -8.76 16.05 -12.99
CA PHE A 127 -8.22 16.58 -11.74
C PHE A 127 -7.65 17.98 -11.96
N SER A 128 -8.44 19.01 -11.62
CA SER A 128 -8.05 20.42 -11.78
C SER A 128 -6.72 20.78 -11.12
N GLN A 129 -6.41 20.14 -9.99
CA GLN A 129 -5.17 20.30 -9.22
C GLN A 129 -3.91 19.95 -10.03
N LEU A 130 -4.01 19.06 -11.02
CA LEU A 130 -2.89 18.66 -11.87
C LEU A 130 -2.59 19.65 -13.01
N ARG A 131 -3.44 20.68 -13.20
CA ARG A 131 -3.27 21.68 -14.26
C ARG A 131 -2.33 22.82 -13.85
N THR A 132 -2.20 23.07 -12.55
CA THR A 132 -1.45 24.21 -11.98
C THR A 132 0.07 24.02 -11.94
N GLY A 133 0.59 22.83 -12.26
CA GLY A 133 2.03 22.54 -12.21
C GLY A 133 2.84 22.89 -13.47
N ASN A 134 2.22 23.41 -14.54
CA ASN A 134 2.90 23.66 -15.83
C ASN A 134 3.22 25.14 -16.12
N ASN A 135 2.98 26.06 -15.19
CA ASN A 135 3.16 27.51 -15.38
C ASN A 135 4.14 28.16 -14.37
N GLN A 136 5.26 27.51 -14.06
CA GLN A 136 6.46 28.16 -13.49
C GLN A 136 7.69 27.45 -14.07
N GLU A 137 8.79 28.06 -14.52
CA GLU A 137 9.25 29.43 -14.74
C GLU A 137 10.38 29.24 -15.78
N LYS A 138 10.41 29.99 -16.89
CA LYS A 138 11.66 30.16 -17.66
C LYS A 138 12.35 31.40 -17.08
N PRO A 139 13.53 31.28 -16.46
CA PRO A 139 14.30 32.46 -16.13
C PRO A 139 14.79 33.09 -17.44
N ASN A 140 14.50 34.38 -17.60
CA ASN A 140 15.16 35.25 -18.58
C ASN A 140 16.61 35.50 -18.14
#